data_AF-A0A286G7M0-F1
#
_entry.id   AF-A0A286G7M0-F1
#
_cell.length_a   1.000
_cell.length_b   1.000
_cell.length_c   1.000
_cell.angle_alpha   90.00
_cell.angle_beta   90.00
_cell.angle_gamma   90.00
#
_symmetry.space_group_name_H-M   'P 1'
#
loop_
_entity.id
_entity.type
_entity.pdbx_description
1 polymer ?
#
loop_
_entity_poly.entity_id
_entity_poly.type
_entity_poly.pdbx_seq_one_letter_code
_entity_poly.pdbx_strand_id
1 'polypeptide(L)'
;MGGSGRGVPFAGEPPVFEDRTQDACVVVPGIMGSVLEDAATGRALWGVSLAMLTGLTGPSLLGALHADERERAADADTARRAPLTRIRATKLLAKPWWLPVFQGLDPYSDTVKTLQRITQAPEAVAPFAYDWRLAVSYNGALLARAARAHLTRWRERAAATLGRRAAGGPGQARLVFVAHSMGGLVVRAALEQDPELAADTRTVITVGTPFLGSAKAVLALNLLNARVTPERLVRRV
;
A
#
# COMPACT_ATOMS: atom_id res chain seq x y z
N MET A 1 -26.37 15.05 5.67
CA MET A 1 -26.51 14.80 4.21
C MET A 1 -25.30 14.00 3.75
N GLY A 2 -25.42 12.67 3.67
CA GLY A 2 -24.33 11.79 3.25
C GLY A 2 -24.55 11.36 1.81
N GLY A 3 -23.84 11.98 0.88
CA GLY A 3 -23.84 11.56 -0.51
C GLY A 3 -23.21 10.18 -0.63
N SER A 4 -24.03 9.14 -0.78
CA SER A 4 -23.60 7.86 -1.33
C SER A 4 -23.31 8.06 -2.82
N GLY A 5 -22.16 8.66 -3.13
CA GLY A 5 -21.67 8.71 -4.49
C GLY A 5 -21.47 7.28 -4.96
N ARG A 6 -22.42 6.75 -5.72
CA ARG A 6 -22.25 5.52 -6.48
C ARG A 6 -21.10 5.82 -7.46
N GLY A 7 -19.88 5.42 -7.10
CA GLY A 7 -18.77 5.47 -8.02
C GLY A 7 -19.11 4.52 -9.16
N VAL A 8 -19.61 5.07 -10.27
CA VAL A 8 -19.83 4.30 -11.49
C VAL A 8 -18.45 3.74 -11.87
N PRO A 9 -18.32 2.42 -12.10
CA PRO A 9 -17.08 1.86 -12.60
C PRO A 9 -16.64 2.64 -13.83
N PHE A 10 -15.34 2.94 -13.95
CA PHE A 10 -14.82 3.58 -15.15
C PHE A 10 -15.21 2.72 -16.36
N ALA A 11 -16.13 3.24 -17.18
CA ALA A 11 -16.67 2.57 -18.37
C ALA A 11 -16.01 3.06 -19.67
N GLY A 12 -15.06 3.99 -19.56
CA GLY A 12 -14.28 4.44 -20.70
C GLY A 12 -13.29 3.37 -21.15
N GLU A 13 -12.94 3.40 -22.43
CA GLU A 13 -11.69 2.75 -22.84
C GLU A 13 -10.52 3.49 -22.18
N PRO A 14 -9.56 2.78 -21.56
CA PRO A 14 -8.34 3.41 -21.10
C PRO A 14 -7.67 4.11 -22.29
N PRO A 15 -7.26 5.38 -22.17
CA PRO A 15 -6.56 6.05 -23.25
C PRO A 15 -5.37 5.20 -23.70
N VAL A 16 -5.24 5.02 -25.02
CA VAL A 16 -4.05 4.40 -25.61
C VAL A 16 -2.95 5.46 -25.56
N PHE A 17 -2.03 5.31 -24.61
CA PHE A 17 -0.82 6.12 -24.59
C PHE A 17 0.17 5.49 -25.56
N GLU A 18 0.46 6.18 -26.67
CA GLU A 18 1.58 5.81 -27.54
C GLU A 18 2.92 6.00 -26.80
N ASP A 19 2.97 6.95 -25.86
CA ASP A 19 4.12 7.20 -25.01
C ASP A 19 4.17 6.23 -23.82
N ARG A 20 5.02 5.20 -23.92
CA ARG A 20 5.36 4.32 -22.80
C ARG A 20 6.43 4.93 -21.91
N THR A 21 6.23 4.90 -20.60
CA THR A 21 7.25 5.36 -19.65
C THR A 21 8.36 4.32 -19.45
N GLN A 22 9.59 4.81 -19.40
CA GLN A 22 10.79 4.04 -19.04
C GLN A 22 11.07 4.01 -17.54
N ASP A 23 10.26 4.71 -16.74
CA ASP A 23 10.45 4.81 -15.29
C ASP A 23 10.05 3.53 -14.56
N ALA A 24 10.64 3.35 -13.38
CA ALA A 24 10.28 2.28 -12.44
C ALA A 24 9.08 2.71 -11.60
N CYS A 25 7.92 2.09 -11.81
CA CYS A 25 6.70 2.39 -11.07
C CYS A 25 6.58 1.53 -9.81
N VAL A 26 6.21 2.13 -8.68
CA VAL A 26 5.95 1.43 -7.43
C VAL A 26 4.53 1.73 -6.95
N VAL A 27 3.72 0.70 -6.76
CA VAL A 27 2.33 0.82 -6.26
C VAL A 27 2.32 0.60 -4.76
N VAL A 28 1.88 1.60 -4.00
CA VAL A 28 1.86 1.58 -2.53
C VAL A 28 0.40 1.64 -2.05
N PRO A 29 -0.12 0.56 -1.46
CA PRO A 29 -1.52 0.48 -1.07
C PRO A 29 -1.82 1.33 0.17
N GLY A 30 -3.11 1.49 0.47
CA GLY A 30 -3.57 2.08 1.74
C GLY A 30 -3.55 1.09 2.90
N ILE A 31 -4.04 1.56 4.05
CA ILE A 31 -4.29 0.71 5.23
C ILE A 31 -5.14 -0.50 4.83
N MET A 32 -4.78 -1.69 5.32
CA MET A 32 -5.45 -2.96 5.01
C MET A 32 -5.37 -3.41 3.55
N GLY A 33 -4.60 -2.71 2.69
CA GLY A 33 -4.46 -3.02 1.28
C GLY A 33 -3.41 -4.08 0.93
N SER A 34 -2.75 -4.67 1.94
CA SER A 34 -1.82 -5.79 1.78
C SER A 34 -2.32 -7.03 2.51
N VAL A 35 -2.15 -8.20 1.92
CA VAL A 35 -2.33 -9.51 2.56
C VAL A 35 -1.25 -9.69 3.63
N LEU A 36 -1.65 -10.09 4.84
CA LEU A 36 -0.77 -10.36 5.96
C LEU A 36 -0.85 -11.84 6.35
N GLU A 37 0.31 -12.48 6.49
CA GLU A 37 0.47 -13.88 6.85
C GLU A 37 1.35 -14.02 8.09
N ASP A 38 1.06 -15.03 8.90
CA ASP A 38 1.94 -15.47 9.97
C ASP A 38 3.19 -16.11 9.35
N ALA A 39 4.37 -15.59 9.65
CA ALA A 39 5.58 -16.01 8.96
C ALA A 39 6.08 -17.41 9.35
N ALA A 40 5.72 -17.89 10.55
CA ALA A 40 6.12 -19.21 11.01
C ALA A 40 5.27 -20.31 10.37
N THR A 41 3.98 -20.03 10.18
CA THR A 41 3.00 -21.03 9.70
C THR A 41 2.59 -20.83 8.24
N GLY A 42 2.87 -19.67 7.64
CA GLY A 42 2.38 -19.29 6.31
C GLY A 42 0.87 -19.05 6.25
N ARG A 43 0.19 -19.04 7.41
CA ARG A 43 -1.26 -18.89 7.47
C ARG A 43 -1.65 -17.43 7.25
N ALA A 44 -2.57 -17.18 6.31
CA ALA A 44 -3.14 -15.86 6.12
C ALA A 44 -3.90 -15.39 7.38
N LEU A 45 -3.49 -14.24 7.90
CA LEU A 45 -4.12 -13.52 9.01
C LEU A 45 -5.08 -12.44 8.48
N TRP A 46 -4.75 -11.86 7.33
CA TRP A 46 -5.54 -10.87 6.62
C TRP A 46 -5.41 -11.03 5.12
N GLY A 47 -6.53 -10.97 4.39
CA GLY A 47 -6.57 -11.17 2.94
C GLY A 47 -6.64 -12.65 2.56
N VAL A 48 -7.62 -12.98 1.71
CA VAL A 48 -7.96 -14.31 1.15
C VAL A 48 -7.34 -15.54 1.83
N SER A 49 -8.16 -16.23 2.63
CA SER A 49 -8.05 -17.66 2.88
C SER A 49 -9.42 -18.30 2.67
N LEU A 50 -9.45 -19.46 1.99
CA LEU A 50 -10.64 -20.31 1.88
C LEU A 50 -11.22 -20.68 3.27
N ALA A 51 -10.40 -20.64 4.33
CA ALA A 51 -10.83 -20.86 5.72
C ALA A 51 -11.66 -19.71 6.32
N MET A 52 -11.61 -18.50 5.76
CA MET A 52 -12.56 -17.43 6.10
C MET A 52 -13.94 -17.64 5.47
N LEU A 53 -14.03 -18.41 4.38
CA LEU A 53 -15.31 -18.80 3.77
C LEU A 53 -16.03 -19.88 4.57
N THR A 54 -15.31 -20.66 5.40
CA THR A 54 -15.87 -21.78 6.18
C THR A 54 -16.30 -21.42 7.61
N GLY A 55 -16.49 -20.13 7.92
CA GLY A 55 -17.29 -19.73 9.10
C GLY A 55 -16.58 -19.60 10.44
N LEU A 56 -15.38 -19.01 10.49
CA LEU A 56 -14.80 -18.49 11.75
C LEU A 56 -14.94 -16.97 11.82
N THR A 57 -16.17 -16.47 11.93
CA THR A 57 -16.44 -15.07 12.30
C THR A 57 -16.37 -14.91 13.81
N GLY A 58 -15.15 -14.89 14.35
CA GLY A 58 -14.91 -14.67 15.77
C GLY A 58 -14.02 -13.45 16.04
N PRO A 59 -14.18 -12.76 17.20
CA PRO A 59 -13.28 -11.70 17.67
C PRO A 59 -11.78 -12.11 17.75
N SER A 60 -11.46 -13.40 17.56
CA SER A 60 -10.11 -13.96 17.52
C SER A 60 -9.28 -13.57 16.28
N LEU A 61 -9.91 -13.22 15.15
CA LEU A 61 -9.19 -12.90 13.91
C LEU A 61 -8.41 -11.57 13.98
N LEU A 62 -9.02 -10.53 14.55
CA LEU A 62 -8.32 -9.27 14.83
C LEU A 62 -7.34 -9.42 16.01
N GLY A 63 -7.59 -10.35 16.93
CA GLY A 63 -6.67 -10.69 18.00
C GLY A 63 -5.31 -11.18 17.48
N ALA A 64 -5.30 -12.04 16.45
CA ALA A 64 -4.05 -12.49 15.82
C ALA A 64 -3.27 -11.37 15.12
N LEU A 65 -3.99 -10.32 14.68
CA LEU A 65 -3.43 -9.10 14.12
C LEU A 65 -3.05 -8.07 15.18
N HIS A 66 -3.26 -8.32 16.48
CA HIS A 66 -2.81 -7.38 17.51
C HIS A 66 -1.29 -7.22 17.43
N ALA A 67 -0.84 -5.97 17.38
CA ALA A 67 0.58 -5.65 17.40
C ALA A 67 1.09 -5.75 18.85
N ASP A 68 2.09 -6.58 19.10
CA ASP A 68 2.73 -6.68 20.40
C ASP A 68 3.47 -5.37 20.77
N GLU A 69 4.01 -5.29 21.99
CA GLU A 69 4.73 -4.10 22.44
C GLU A 69 5.94 -3.74 21.56
N ARG A 70 6.67 -4.76 21.07
CA ARG A 70 7.82 -4.57 20.21
C ARG A 70 7.40 -4.07 18.83
N GLU A 71 6.33 -4.63 18.26
CA GLU A 71 5.74 -4.20 16.99
C GLU A 71 5.20 -2.76 17.08
N ARG A 72 4.59 -2.38 18.21
CA ARG A 72 4.10 -1.01 18.44
C ARG A 72 5.21 0.02 18.61
N ALA A 73 6.32 -0.38 19.25
CA ALA A 73 7.50 0.48 19.43
C ALA A 73 8.39 0.55 18.18
N ALA A 74 8.17 -0.30 17.18
CA ALA A 74 9.01 -0.40 16.01
C ALA A 74 8.89 0.84 15.10
N ASP A 75 10.06 1.31 14.67
CA ASP A 75 10.24 2.55 13.90
C ASP A 75 11.21 2.34 12.72
N ALA A 76 11.60 3.44 12.08
CA ALA A 76 12.51 3.39 10.94
C ALA A 76 13.88 2.75 11.29
N ASP A 77 14.40 3.00 12.49
CA ASP A 77 15.67 2.43 12.96
C ASP A 77 15.56 0.92 13.18
N THR A 78 14.43 0.47 13.72
CA THR A 78 14.11 -0.95 13.87
C THR A 78 14.12 -1.63 12.50
N ALA A 79 13.42 -1.07 11.51
CA ALA A 79 13.38 -1.61 10.15
C ALA A 79 14.77 -1.65 9.48
N ARG A 80 15.61 -0.64 9.69
CA ARG A 80 16.97 -0.58 9.14
C ARG A 80 17.91 -1.63 9.73
N ARG A 81 17.85 -1.85 11.05
CA ARG A 81 18.69 -2.84 11.73
C ARG A 81 18.27 -4.26 11.42
N ALA A 82 17.01 -4.59 11.69
CA ALA A 82 16.48 -5.94 11.52
C ALA A 82 14.95 -5.85 11.41
N PRO A 83 14.39 -6.03 10.20
CA PRO A 83 12.94 -6.09 10.03
C PRO A 83 12.32 -7.15 10.93
N LEU A 84 11.18 -6.80 11.51
CA LEU A 84 10.33 -7.73 12.24
C LEU A 84 9.85 -8.85 11.32
N THR A 85 9.81 -10.06 11.85
CA THR A 85 9.58 -11.27 11.07
C THR A 85 8.28 -11.98 11.41
N ARG A 86 7.58 -11.65 12.50
CA ARG A 86 6.38 -12.38 12.95
C ARG A 86 5.29 -12.41 11.86
N ILE A 87 5.04 -11.26 11.24
CA ILE A 87 4.02 -11.10 10.21
C ILE A 87 4.66 -10.60 8.93
N ARG A 88 4.32 -11.28 7.83
CA ARG A 88 4.78 -10.93 6.49
C ARG A 88 3.64 -10.35 5.68
N ALA A 89 3.91 -9.22 5.04
CA ALA A 89 3.07 -8.73 3.96
C ALA A 89 3.52 -9.37 2.64
N THR A 90 2.59 -9.99 1.91
CA THR A 90 2.96 -10.83 0.76
C THR A 90 2.54 -10.26 -0.58
N LYS A 91 1.33 -9.71 -0.68
CA LYS A 91 0.79 -9.14 -1.92
C LYS A 91 -0.24 -8.06 -1.65
N LEU A 92 -0.53 -7.26 -2.66
CA LEU A 92 -1.67 -6.35 -2.60
C LEU A 92 -2.97 -7.15 -2.56
N LEU A 93 -3.97 -6.58 -1.91
CA LEU A 93 -5.30 -7.17 -1.87
C LEU A 93 -5.92 -7.17 -3.28
N ALA A 94 -6.52 -8.29 -3.68
CA ALA A 94 -7.18 -8.50 -4.98
C ALA A 94 -8.57 -9.14 -4.79
N LYS A 95 -9.42 -9.12 -5.83
CA LYS A 95 -10.81 -9.59 -5.81
C LYS A 95 -11.02 -11.03 -5.28
N PRO A 96 -12.20 -11.34 -4.69
CA PRO A 96 -13.29 -10.45 -4.31
C PRO A 96 -13.38 -10.32 -2.78
N TRP A 97 -12.81 -9.25 -2.23
CA TRP A 97 -13.01 -8.78 -0.86
C TRP A 97 -14.48 -8.37 -0.59
N TRP A 98 -15.17 -9.18 0.19
CA TRP A 98 -16.59 -9.08 0.56
C TRP A 98 -16.82 -8.24 1.84
N LEU A 99 -15.94 -7.29 2.12
CA LEU A 99 -16.18 -6.34 3.20
C LEU A 99 -17.25 -5.32 2.76
N PRO A 100 -18.33 -5.11 3.53
CA PRO A 100 -19.39 -4.15 3.20
C PRO A 100 -18.87 -2.72 2.96
N VAL A 101 -17.73 -2.38 3.55
CA VAL A 101 -17.09 -1.06 3.41
C VAL A 101 -16.51 -0.81 2.00
N PHE A 102 -16.30 -1.88 1.23
CA PHE A 102 -15.49 -1.88 0.01
C PHE A 102 -16.24 -2.31 -1.26
N GLN A 103 -17.51 -2.73 -1.11
CA GLN A 103 -18.47 -2.92 -2.20
C GLN A 103 -17.98 -3.79 -3.39
N GLY A 104 -17.02 -4.70 -3.18
CA GLY A 104 -16.53 -5.63 -4.21
C GLY A 104 -15.58 -5.03 -5.26
N LEU A 105 -15.01 -3.84 -5.03
CA LEU A 105 -14.12 -3.15 -6.00
C LEU A 105 -12.70 -3.74 -6.05
N ASP A 106 -12.12 -4.12 -7.18
CA ASP A 106 -10.69 -4.49 -7.18
C ASP A 106 -9.82 -3.29 -6.76
N PRO A 107 -9.16 -3.28 -5.59
CA PRO A 107 -8.57 -2.03 -5.12
C PRO A 107 -7.27 -1.70 -5.85
N TYR A 108 -6.55 -2.71 -6.38
CA TYR A 108 -5.21 -2.49 -6.93
C TYR A 108 -4.88 -3.26 -8.20
N SER A 109 -5.57 -4.36 -8.56
CA SER A 109 -5.14 -5.18 -9.70
C SER A 109 -5.27 -4.45 -11.03
N ASP A 110 -6.33 -3.67 -11.21
CA ASP A 110 -6.54 -2.90 -12.45
C ASP A 110 -5.52 -1.77 -12.58
N THR A 111 -5.13 -1.15 -11.46
CA THR A 111 -4.03 -0.17 -11.40
C THR A 111 -2.71 -0.81 -11.80
N VAL A 112 -2.34 -1.96 -11.22
CA VAL A 112 -1.10 -2.67 -11.55
C VAL A 112 -1.08 -3.07 -13.02
N LYS A 113 -2.16 -3.69 -13.53
CA LYS A 113 -2.27 -4.09 -14.94
C LYS A 113 -2.20 -2.90 -15.88
N THR A 114 -2.78 -1.77 -15.51
CA THR A 114 -2.73 -0.56 -16.32
C THR A 114 -1.32 0.01 -16.36
N LEU A 115 -0.62 0.09 -15.22
CA LEU A 115 0.78 0.50 -15.18
C LEU A 115 1.65 -0.42 -16.04
N GLN A 116 1.47 -1.73 -15.96
CA GLN A 116 2.24 -2.70 -16.75
C GLN A 116 2.03 -2.55 -18.27
N ARG A 117 0.88 -2.03 -18.71
CA ARG A 117 0.60 -1.76 -20.13
C ARG A 117 1.26 -0.47 -20.64
N ILE A 118 1.45 0.51 -19.76
CA ILE A 118 1.99 1.83 -20.12
C ILE A 118 3.48 1.99 -19.77
N THR A 119 4.09 1.02 -19.09
CA THR A 119 5.54 0.94 -18.91
C THR A 119 6.21 0.17 -20.06
N GLN A 120 7.51 0.39 -20.26
CA GLN A 120 8.28 -0.32 -21.30
C GLN A 120 8.27 -1.84 -21.13
N ALA A 121 8.21 -2.33 -19.88
CA ALA A 121 8.00 -3.74 -19.57
C ALA A 121 7.20 -3.91 -18.27
N PRO A 122 6.50 -5.05 -18.06
CA PRO A 122 5.77 -5.31 -16.82
C PRO A 122 6.64 -5.28 -15.56
N GLU A 123 7.91 -5.65 -15.68
CA GLU A 123 8.90 -5.67 -14.60
C GLU A 123 9.31 -4.26 -14.14
N ALA A 124 8.96 -3.21 -14.89
CA ALA A 124 9.10 -1.84 -14.41
C ALA A 124 8.14 -1.53 -13.26
N VAL A 125 7.10 -2.34 -13.05
CA VAL A 125 6.06 -2.14 -12.04
C VAL A 125 6.28 -3.06 -10.84
N ALA A 126 6.46 -2.49 -9.65
CA ALA A 126 6.56 -3.21 -8.38
C ALA A 126 5.41 -2.87 -7.45
N PRO A 127 4.51 -3.82 -7.14
CA PRO A 127 3.61 -3.71 -6.02
C PRO A 127 4.38 -3.80 -4.69
N PHE A 128 4.16 -2.86 -3.78
CA PHE A 128 4.79 -2.86 -2.46
C PHE A 128 3.78 -3.23 -1.37
N ALA A 129 3.74 -4.52 -1.03
CA ALA A 129 2.97 -4.99 0.12
C ALA A 129 3.71 -4.67 1.42
N TYR A 130 2.99 -4.21 2.44
CA TYR A 130 3.57 -3.86 3.74
C TYR A 130 2.64 -4.15 4.92
N ASP A 131 3.21 -4.27 6.12
CA ASP A 131 2.45 -4.49 7.34
C ASP A 131 1.83 -3.16 7.80
N TRP A 132 0.59 -2.94 7.37
CA TRP A 132 -0.17 -1.72 7.62
C TRP A 132 -0.53 -1.49 9.10
N ARG A 133 -0.22 -2.44 9.98
CA ARG A 133 -0.38 -2.29 11.43
C ARG A 133 0.78 -1.54 12.06
N LEU A 134 1.95 -1.59 11.44
CA LEU A 134 3.18 -0.99 11.95
C LEU A 134 3.26 0.49 11.59
N ALA A 135 4.13 1.22 12.30
CA ALA A 135 4.33 2.65 12.11
C ALA A 135 4.62 3.01 10.64
N VAL A 136 4.14 4.18 10.21
CA VAL A 136 4.44 4.73 8.88
C VAL A 136 5.95 4.88 8.68
N SER A 137 6.68 5.31 9.71
CA SER A 137 8.14 5.47 9.66
C SER A 137 8.85 4.13 9.41
N TYR A 138 8.43 3.07 10.10
CA TYR A 138 8.94 1.70 9.91
C TYR A 138 8.71 1.23 8.47
N ASN A 139 7.48 1.37 7.96
CA ASN A 139 7.15 0.97 6.59
C ASN A 139 7.85 1.84 5.54
N GLY A 140 8.12 3.11 5.84
CA GLY A 140 8.89 4.02 4.99
C GLY A 140 10.32 3.53 4.77
N ALA A 141 11.00 3.08 5.82
CA ALA A 141 12.35 2.50 5.71
C ALA A 141 12.36 1.22 4.86
N LEU A 142 11.35 0.37 5.00
CA LEU A 142 11.21 -0.83 4.16
C LEU A 142 10.94 -0.49 2.69
N LEU A 143 10.09 0.51 2.44
CA LEU A 143 9.79 1.00 1.10
C LEU A 143 11.05 1.58 0.44
N ALA A 144 11.83 2.40 1.17
CA ALA A 144 13.05 2.99 0.63
C ALA A 144 14.01 1.91 0.12
N ARG A 145 14.29 0.89 0.94
CA ARG A 145 15.13 -0.25 0.56
C ARG A 145 14.56 -0.99 -0.65
N ALA A 146 13.26 -1.28 -0.66
CA ALA A 146 12.62 -2.01 -1.75
C ALA A 146 12.63 -1.22 -3.07
N ALA A 147 12.37 0.08 -3.01
CA ALA A 147 12.32 0.97 -4.16
C ALA A 147 13.72 1.22 -4.76
N ARG A 148 14.76 1.39 -3.93
CA ARG A 148 16.15 1.45 -4.41
C ARG A 148 16.54 0.17 -5.15
N ALA A 149 16.28 -0.98 -4.53
CA ALA A 149 16.57 -2.27 -5.15
C ALA A 149 15.78 -2.49 -6.45
N HIS A 150 14.52 -2.03 -6.49
CA HIS A 150 13.69 -2.07 -7.70
C HIS A 150 14.27 -1.20 -8.81
N LEU A 151 14.61 0.05 -8.51
CA LEU A 151 15.19 0.97 -9.47
C LEU A 151 16.51 0.46 -10.04
N THR A 152 17.40 -0.08 -9.20
CA THR A 152 18.67 -0.66 -9.65
C THR A 152 18.43 -1.80 -10.63
N ARG A 153 17.61 -2.79 -10.25
CA ARG A 153 17.28 -3.92 -11.14
C ARG A 153 16.64 -3.46 -12.44
N TRP A 154 15.74 -2.48 -12.37
CA TRP A 154 15.09 -1.96 -13.56
C TRP A 154 16.06 -1.22 -14.48
N ARG A 155 16.96 -0.38 -13.94
CA ARG A 155 18.00 0.30 -14.73
C ARG A 155 18.93 -0.69 -15.44
N GLU A 156 19.35 -1.75 -14.75
CA GLU A 156 20.14 -2.83 -15.34
C GLU A 156 19.39 -3.53 -16.48
N ARG A 157 18.12 -3.87 -16.26
CA ARG A 157 17.28 -4.51 -17.28
C ARG A 157 17.02 -3.61 -18.48
N ALA A 158 16.70 -2.34 -18.23
CA ALA A 158 16.44 -1.35 -19.26
C ALA A 158 17.70 -1.10 -20.10
N ALA A 159 18.88 -1.00 -19.49
CA ALA A 159 20.15 -0.89 -20.20
C ALA A 159 20.41 -2.09 -21.13
N ALA A 160 20.08 -3.30 -20.68
CA ALA A 160 20.27 -4.53 -21.45
C ALA A 160 19.26 -4.70 -22.61
N THR A 161 18.08 -4.10 -22.53
CA THR A 161 16.97 -4.36 -23.46
C THR A 161 16.57 -3.19 -24.35
N LEU A 162 16.77 -1.96 -23.88
CA LEU A 162 16.34 -0.72 -24.55
C LEU A 162 17.53 0.11 -25.07
N GLY A 163 18.77 -0.34 -24.85
CA GLY A 163 20.00 0.30 -25.30
C GLY A 163 20.49 1.44 -24.40
N ARG A 164 21.65 2.02 -24.76
CA ARG A 164 22.42 2.95 -23.88
C ARG A 164 21.67 4.23 -23.48
N ARG A 165 20.64 4.66 -24.23
CA ARG A 165 19.85 5.86 -23.89
C ARG A 165 19.05 5.71 -22.58
N ALA A 166 18.72 4.48 -22.18
CA ALA A 166 18.05 4.19 -20.91
C ALA A 166 19.04 4.05 -19.71
N ALA A 167 20.34 3.88 -20.00
CA ALA A 167 21.36 3.55 -19.01
C ALA A 167 22.07 4.77 -18.39
N GLY A 168 22.02 5.93 -19.05
CA GLY A 168 22.61 7.17 -18.53
C GLY A 168 22.24 8.41 -19.36
N GLY A 169 22.02 9.54 -18.67
CA GLY A 169 21.62 10.82 -19.27
C GLY A 169 20.19 11.26 -18.91
N PRO A 170 19.64 12.31 -19.56
CA PRO A 170 18.28 12.83 -19.28
C PRO A 170 17.15 11.82 -19.44
N GLY A 171 17.41 10.67 -20.11
CA GLY A 171 16.51 9.54 -20.29
C GLY A 171 16.72 8.37 -19.32
N GLN A 172 17.52 8.51 -18.26
CA GLN A 172 17.68 7.45 -17.27
C GLN A 172 16.36 7.19 -16.52
N ALA A 173 16.02 5.92 -16.32
CA ALA A 173 14.84 5.53 -15.54
C ALA A 173 14.92 6.10 -14.12
N ARG A 174 13.80 6.67 -13.65
CA ARG A 174 13.61 7.20 -12.30
C ARG A 174 12.42 6.51 -11.63
N LEU A 175 12.20 6.77 -10.34
CA LEU A 175 11.06 6.22 -9.62
C LEU A 175 9.80 7.05 -9.85
N VAL A 176 8.68 6.36 -10.03
CA VAL A 176 7.32 6.92 -9.97
C VAL A 176 6.52 6.14 -8.94
N PHE A 177 6.01 6.83 -7.92
CA PHE A 177 5.15 6.21 -6.92
C PHE A 177 3.67 6.44 -7.24
N VAL A 178 2.85 5.39 -7.14
CA VAL A 178 1.39 5.49 -7.15
C VAL A 178 0.88 5.03 -5.80
N ALA A 179 0.47 5.98 -4.96
CA ALA A 179 0.20 5.75 -3.56
C ALA A 179 -1.27 6.03 -3.22
N HIS A 180 -1.94 5.07 -2.58
CA HIS A 180 -3.33 5.20 -2.17
C HIS A 180 -3.43 5.42 -0.66
N SER A 181 -4.24 6.40 -0.23
CA SER A 181 -4.57 6.65 1.17
C SER A 181 -3.30 6.73 2.05
N MET A 182 -3.21 5.92 3.11
CA MET A 182 -2.05 5.83 4.01
C MET A 182 -0.74 5.51 3.28
N GLY A 183 -0.78 4.85 2.12
CA GLY A 183 0.40 4.57 1.32
C GLY A 183 1.17 5.83 0.92
N GLY A 184 0.49 6.97 0.73
CA GLY A 184 1.16 8.23 0.45
C GLY A 184 1.96 8.77 1.65
N LEU A 185 1.55 8.46 2.88
CA LEU A 185 2.33 8.77 4.07
C LEU A 185 3.57 7.87 4.17
N VAL A 186 3.45 6.60 3.76
CA VAL A 186 4.58 5.66 3.69
C VAL A 186 5.61 6.14 2.64
N VAL A 187 5.15 6.60 1.47
CA VAL A 187 6.04 7.20 0.46
C VAL A 187 6.72 8.46 1.00
N ARG A 188 5.97 9.38 1.63
CA ARG A 188 6.55 10.57 2.24
C ARG A 188 7.65 10.22 3.23
N ALA A 189 7.35 9.28 4.15
CA ALA A 189 8.32 8.83 5.13
C ALA A 189 9.56 8.18 4.49
N ALA A 190 9.41 7.41 3.41
CA ALA A 190 10.54 6.82 2.69
C ALA A 190 11.44 7.91 2.09
N LEU A 191 10.87 8.92 1.44
CA LEU A 191 11.61 10.02 0.82
C LEU A 191 12.29 10.93 1.86
N GLU A 192 11.65 11.19 3.00
CA GLU A 192 12.24 11.97 4.10
C GLU A 192 13.42 11.24 4.77
N GLN A 193 13.38 9.91 4.80
CA GLN A 193 14.41 9.07 5.42
C GLN A 193 15.58 8.76 4.47
N ASP A 194 15.42 8.90 3.16
CA ASP A 194 16.41 8.57 2.14
C ASP A 194 16.48 9.68 1.07
N PRO A 195 17.40 10.66 1.24
CA PRO A 195 17.58 11.75 0.29
C PRO A 195 18.00 11.29 -1.12
N GLU A 196 18.70 10.16 -1.24
CA GLU A 196 19.09 9.63 -2.56
C GLU A 196 17.88 9.04 -3.29
N LEU A 197 16.99 8.34 -2.56
CA LEU A 197 15.70 7.91 -3.09
C LEU A 197 14.87 9.11 -3.55
N ALA A 198 14.85 10.20 -2.79
CA ALA A 198 14.17 11.43 -3.18
C ALA A 198 14.75 12.03 -4.47
N ALA A 199 16.08 12.08 -4.61
CA ALA A 199 16.74 12.52 -5.83
C ALA A 199 16.42 11.62 -7.04
N ASP A 200 16.31 10.30 -6.82
CA ASP A 200 15.94 9.32 -7.85
C ASP A 200 14.45 9.29 -8.19
N THR A 201 13.60 10.00 -7.44
CA THR A 201 12.15 10.03 -7.64
C THR A 201 11.74 11.14 -8.60
N ARG A 202 11.09 10.77 -9.71
CA ARG A 202 10.53 11.74 -10.67
C ARG A 202 9.22 12.31 -10.17
N THR A 203 8.30 11.43 -9.75
CA THR A 203 6.92 11.83 -9.43
C THR A 203 6.34 10.95 -8.33
N VAL A 204 5.52 11.56 -7.47
CA VAL A 204 4.65 10.85 -6.53
C VAL A 204 3.20 11.20 -6.85
N ILE A 205 2.41 10.20 -7.23
CA ILE A 205 0.97 10.30 -7.47
C ILE A 205 0.27 9.79 -6.22
N THR A 206 -0.55 10.65 -5.59
CA THR A 206 -1.31 10.28 -4.38
C THR A 206 -2.80 10.31 -4.64
N VAL A 207 -3.51 9.29 -4.15
CA VAL A 207 -4.96 9.15 -4.28
C VAL A 207 -5.55 9.11 -2.87
N GLY A 208 -6.19 10.21 -2.45
CA GLY A 208 -6.86 10.29 -1.15
C GLY A 208 -5.95 10.18 0.06
N THR A 209 -4.68 10.61 -0.05
CA THR A 209 -3.72 10.55 1.07
C THR A 209 -4.03 11.60 2.15
N PRO A 210 -4.22 11.19 3.42
CA PRO A 210 -4.52 12.10 4.51
C PRO A 210 -3.24 12.69 5.12
N PHE A 211 -2.58 13.63 4.43
CA PHE A 211 -1.31 14.22 4.89
C PHE A 211 -1.33 14.85 6.28
N LEU A 212 -2.50 15.34 6.69
CA LEU A 212 -2.77 15.97 8.00
C LEU A 212 -3.61 15.08 8.93
N GLY A 213 -3.69 13.79 8.63
CA GLY A 213 -4.54 12.85 9.36
C GLY A 213 -6.00 12.84 8.88
N SER A 214 -6.83 12.05 9.56
CA SER A 214 -8.23 11.84 9.17
C SER A 214 -9.13 11.85 10.41
N ALA A 215 -10.20 12.64 10.39
CA ALA A 215 -11.23 12.63 11.43
C ALA A 215 -11.86 11.22 11.61
N LYS A 216 -11.87 10.40 10.55
CA LYS A 216 -12.31 9.00 10.63
C LYS A 216 -11.46 8.15 11.57
N ALA A 217 -10.17 8.46 11.72
CA ALA A 217 -9.30 7.75 12.66
C ALA A 217 -9.70 8.04 14.11
N VAL A 218 -10.01 9.30 14.43
CA VAL A 218 -10.53 9.69 15.75
C VAL A 218 -11.86 9.00 16.03
N LEU A 219 -12.77 8.98 15.05
CA LEU A 219 -14.03 8.26 15.18
C LEU A 219 -13.82 6.75 15.41
N ALA A 220 -12.92 6.11 14.66
CA ALA A 220 -12.61 4.70 14.84
C ALA A 220 -12.08 4.39 16.25
N LEU A 221 -11.16 5.22 16.77
CA LEU A 221 -10.64 5.08 18.13
C LEU A 221 -11.75 5.27 19.18
N ASN A 222 -12.65 6.24 18.98
CA ASN A 222 -13.77 6.47 19.88
C ASN A 222 -14.77 5.31 19.87
N LEU A 223 -15.06 4.72 18.71
CA LEU A 223 -15.95 3.57 18.59
C LEU A 223 -15.34 2.30 19.21
N LEU A 224 -14.03 2.11 19.11
CA LEU A 224 -13.31 1.01 19.75
C LEU A 224 -13.23 1.16 21.28
N ASN A 225 -13.17 2.40 21.77
CA ASN A 225 -13.19 2.73 23.20
C ASN A 225 -14.60 2.86 23.80
N ALA A 226 -15.65 2.79 22.97
CA ALA A 226 -17.03 2.84 23.43
C ALA A 226 -17.44 1.52 24.13
N ARG A 227 -16.95 1.33 25.36
CA ARG A 227 -17.72 0.69 26.44
C ARG A 227 -18.67 1.71 27.08
N VAL A 228 -19.28 2.57 26.28
CA VAL A 228 -20.18 3.62 26.76
C VAL A 228 -21.59 3.23 26.35
N THR A 229 -22.38 2.81 27.34
CA THR A 229 -23.82 2.60 27.24
C THR A 229 -24.48 3.88 26.71
N PRO A 230 -25.12 3.87 25.53
CA PRO A 230 -25.67 5.08 24.94
C PRO A 230 -27.09 5.31 25.47
N GLU A 231 -27.24 5.99 26.61
CA GLU A 231 -28.57 6.42 27.07
C GLU A 231 -28.83 7.92 26.97
N ARG A 232 -27.82 8.79 26.78
CA ARG A 232 -28.03 10.25 26.93
C ARG A 232 -27.72 11.15 25.75
N LEU A 233 -27.38 10.63 24.58
CA LEU A 233 -26.99 11.47 23.43
C LEU A 233 -27.91 11.35 22.20
N VAL A 234 -29.20 11.07 22.39
CA VAL A 234 -30.23 11.09 21.31
C VAL A 234 -31.38 12.08 21.58
N ARG A 235 -31.37 12.85 22.68
CA ARG A 235 -32.35 13.94 22.86
C ARG A 235 -31.69 15.31 22.74
N ARG A 236 -31.48 15.76 21.50
CA ARG A 236 -31.54 17.16 21.03
C ARG A 236 -30.83 17.26 19.67
N VAL A 237 -31.56 16.88 18.62
CA VAL A 237 -31.64 17.61 17.35
C VAL A 237 -33.10 17.60 16.96
#